data_AF-A0A7C0WIS0-F1
#
_entry.id   AF-A0A7C0WIS0-F1
#
_cell.length_a   1.000
_cell.length_b   1.000
_cell.length_c   1.000
_cell.angle_alpha   90.00
_cell.angle_beta   90.00
_cell.angle_gamma   90.00
#
_symmetry.space_group_name_H-M   'P 1'
#
loop_
_entity.id
_entity.type
_entity.pdbx_description
1 polymer ?
#
loop_
_entity_poly.entity_id
_entity_poly.type
_entity_poly.pdbx_seq_one_letter_code
_entity_poly.pdbx_strand_id
1 'polypeptide(L)'
;MKEYGSFIENLQNTEYEYQTALNELKPELTDIFATEWLLKLVDEEKEKSQREIFRPLQNRVMEAFGKLTTDRYRVQIDNELNLNIAAKSLTGEYLNGMNQSLSFGTKEQLSFLVRLAIAEQLSKKEPQVMILDDSFVNSDYFRLAQMMEIMREKSNNIQFLVFTCKTEEFKKYRNGIHFIDLEKLL
;
A
#
# COMPACT_ATOMS: atom_id res chain seq x y z
N MET A 1 -52.96 48.99 -33.70
CA MET A 1 -51.54 49.42 -33.75
C MET A 1 -50.85 49.39 -32.38
N LYS A 2 -51.43 49.94 -31.30
CA LYS A 2 -50.81 49.89 -29.96
C LYS A 2 -50.57 48.47 -29.41
N GLU A 3 -51.52 47.54 -29.60
CA GLU A 3 -51.35 46.13 -29.17
C GLU A 3 -50.23 45.39 -29.90
N TYR A 4 -50.02 45.70 -31.18
CA TYR A 4 -48.98 45.05 -31.99
C TYR A 4 -47.58 45.52 -31.58
N GLY A 5 -47.42 46.80 -31.19
CA GLY A 5 -46.17 47.32 -30.65
C GLY A 5 -45.82 46.72 -29.29
N SER A 6 -46.80 46.62 -28.38
CA SER A 6 -46.62 45.98 -27.07
C SER A 6 -46.28 44.49 -27.17
N PHE A 7 -46.84 43.78 -28.17
CA PHE A 7 -46.53 42.38 -28.42
C PHE A 7 -45.08 42.17 -28.87
N ILE A 8 -44.59 43.00 -29.79
CA ILE A 8 -43.20 42.94 -30.28
C ILE A 8 -42.20 43.30 -29.17
N GLU A 9 -42.51 44.30 -28.36
CA GLU A 9 -41.68 44.71 -27.22
C GLU A 9 -41.59 43.60 -26.16
N ASN A 10 -42.69 42.93 -25.85
CA ASN A 10 -42.70 41.76 -24.96
C ASN A 10 -41.85 40.61 -25.51
N LEU A 11 -41.95 40.31 -26.81
CA LEU A 11 -41.13 39.29 -27.46
C LEU A 11 -39.63 39.60 -27.35
N GLN A 12 -39.23 40.85 -27.58
CA GLN A 12 -37.83 41.28 -27.46
C GLN A 12 -37.32 41.19 -26.03
N ASN A 13 -38.14 41.55 -25.04
CA ASN A 13 -37.78 41.41 -23.63
C ASN A 13 -37.62 39.93 -23.23
N THR A 14 -38.53 39.05 -23.64
CA THR A 14 -38.41 37.61 -23.36
C THR A 14 -37.18 36.98 -24.04
N GLU A 15 -36.86 37.38 -25.27
CA GLU A 15 -35.63 36.94 -25.96
C GLU A 15 -34.37 37.39 -25.19
N TYR A 16 -34.36 38.63 -24.72
CA TYR A 16 -33.25 39.16 -23.91
C TYR A 16 -33.10 38.43 -22.56
N GLU A 17 -34.21 38.18 -21.87
CA GLU A 17 -34.23 37.40 -20.62
C GLU A 17 -33.71 35.97 -20.84
N TYR A 18 -34.14 35.31 -21.92
CA TYR A 18 -33.67 33.97 -22.29
C TYR A 18 -32.16 33.94 -22.53
N GLN A 19 -31.63 34.90 -23.29
CA GLN A 19 -30.18 34.98 -23.55
C GLN A 19 -29.37 35.30 -22.31
N THR A 20 -29.91 36.12 -21.41
CA THR A 20 -29.29 36.43 -20.11
C THR A 20 -29.19 35.16 -19.26
N ALA A 21 -30.29 34.43 -19.09
CA ALA A 21 -30.31 33.16 -18.37
C ALA A 21 -29.36 32.11 -18.99
N LEU A 22 -29.28 32.04 -20.31
CA LEU A 22 -28.32 31.16 -21.00
C LEU A 22 -26.86 31.52 -20.69
N ASN A 23 -26.54 32.80 -20.63
CA ASN A 23 -25.18 33.25 -20.34
C ASN A 23 -24.80 33.06 -18.86
N GLU A 24 -25.78 33.14 -17.96
CA GLU A 24 -25.61 32.79 -16.55
C GLU A 24 -25.38 31.28 -16.36
N LEU A 25 -26.06 30.43 -17.14
CA LEU A 25 -25.94 28.97 -17.05
C LEU A 25 -24.63 28.40 -17.62
N LYS A 26 -24.04 29.05 -18.62
CA LYS A 26 -22.78 28.60 -19.27
C LYS A 26 -21.61 28.39 -18.31
N PRO A 27 -21.24 29.33 -17.41
CA PRO A 27 -20.15 29.11 -16.47
C PRO A 27 -20.45 27.95 -15.52
N GLU A 28 -21.69 27.83 -15.05
CA GLU A 28 -22.11 26.75 -14.14
C GLU A 28 -21.99 25.37 -14.81
N LEU A 29 -22.40 25.26 -16.07
CA LEU A 29 -22.20 24.04 -16.87
C LEU A 29 -20.71 23.74 -17.09
N THR A 30 -19.90 24.78 -17.33
CA THR A 30 -18.45 24.61 -17.49
C THR A 30 -17.82 24.04 -16.22
N ASP A 31 -18.21 24.55 -15.06
CA ASP A 31 -17.73 24.08 -13.76
C ASP A 31 -18.18 22.64 -13.48
N ILE A 32 -19.43 22.29 -13.83
CA ILE A 32 -19.93 20.91 -13.72
C ILE A 32 -19.07 19.97 -14.57
N PHE A 33 -18.89 20.28 -15.86
CA PHE A 33 -18.10 19.43 -16.74
C PHE A 33 -16.64 19.33 -16.28
N ALA A 34 -16.02 20.45 -15.89
CA ALA A 34 -14.66 20.43 -15.37
C ALA A 34 -14.53 19.51 -14.14
N THR A 35 -15.52 19.55 -13.24
CA THR A 35 -15.57 18.70 -12.06
C THR A 35 -15.75 17.22 -12.41
N GLU A 36 -16.65 16.91 -13.36
CA GLU A 36 -16.86 15.53 -13.83
C GLU A 36 -15.59 14.95 -14.48
N TRP A 37 -14.90 15.74 -15.31
CA TRP A 37 -13.64 15.35 -15.92
C TRP A 37 -12.54 15.11 -14.89
N LEU A 38 -12.45 15.98 -13.88
CA LEU A 38 -11.48 15.82 -12.80
C LEU A 38 -11.77 14.56 -11.96
N LEU A 39 -13.04 14.30 -11.63
CA LEU A 39 -13.45 13.09 -10.91
C LEU A 39 -13.06 11.84 -11.69
N LYS A 40 -13.36 11.82 -13.00
CA LYS A 40 -12.99 10.71 -13.89
C LYS A 40 -11.47 10.47 -13.90
N LEU A 41 -10.68 11.53 -14.03
CA LEU A 41 -9.21 11.43 -14.02
C LEU A 41 -8.70 10.87 -12.68
N VAL A 42 -9.25 11.32 -11.57
CA VAL A 42 -8.90 10.83 -10.23
C VAL A 42 -9.20 9.34 -10.10
N ASP A 43 -10.36 8.88 -10.58
CA ASP A 43 -10.72 7.47 -10.55
C ASP A 43 -9.79 6.62 -11.44
N GLU A 44 -9.46 7.09 -12.65
CA GLU A 44 -8.52 6.41 -13.55
C GLU A 44 -7.12 6.26 -12.92
N GLU A 45 -6.60 7.33 -12.30
CA GLU A 45 -5.29 7.29 -11.62
C GLU A 45 -5.30 6.43 -10.35
N LYS A 46 -6.42 6.42 -9.61
CA LYS A 46 -6.60 5.53 -8.46
C LYS A 46 -6.57 4.08 -8.89
N GLU A 47 -7.31 3.72 -9.94
CA GLU A 47 -7.30 2.36 -10.48
C GLU A 47 -5.91 1.93 -10.98
N LYS A 48 -5.21 2.84 -11.67
CA LYS A 48 -3.86 2.58 -12.15
C LYS A 48 -2.90 2.32 -10.99
N SER A 49 -2.92 3.17 -9.97
CA SER A 49 -2.13 2.99 -8.75
C SER A 49 -2.43 1.65 -8.05
N GLN A 50 -3.71 1.27 -7.97
CA GLN A 50 -4.12 -0.02 -7.42
C GLN A 50 -3.52 -1.20 -8.20
N ARG A 51 -3.54 -1.15 -9.53
CA ARG A 51 -2.99 -2.22 -10.39
C ARG A 51 -1.46 -2.29 -10.38
N GLU A 52 -0.79 -1.15 -10.43
CA GLU A 52 0.68 -1.08 -10.62
C GLU A 52 1.48 -1.11 -9.32
N ILE A 53 0.87 -0.72 -8.20
CA ILE A 53 1.56 -0.55 -6.91
C ILE A 53 0.99 -1.51 -5.86
N PHE A 54 -0.31 -1.41 -5.57
CA PHE A 54 -0.91 -2.14 -4.44
C PHE A 54 -1.01 -3.64 -4.71
N ARG A 55 -1.55 -4.08 -5.85
CA ARG A 55 -1.66 -5.52 -6.16
C ARG A 55 -0.32 -6.27 -6.12
N PRO A 56 0.78 -5.77 -6.74
CA PRO A 56 2.08 -6.41 -6.64
C PRO A 56 2.60 -6.49 -5.20
N LEU A 57 2.40 -5.43 -4.41
CA LEU A 57 2.78 -5.39 -3.00
C LEU A 57 2.01 -6.45 -2.20
N GLN A 58 0.68 -6.50 -2.35
CA GLN A 58 -0.18 -7.48 -1.68
C GLN A 58 0.29 -8.91 -1.98
N ASN A 59 0.45 -9.25 -3.26
CA ASN A 59 0.88 -10.59 -3.69
C ASN A 59 2.21 -11.01 -3.06
N ARG A 60 3.19 -10.11 -3.01
CA ARG A 60 4.50 -10.38 -2.41
C ARG A 60 4.40 -10.66 -0.91
N VAL A 61 3.63 -9.85 -0.19
CA VAL A 61 3.41 -10.06 1.25
C VAL A 61 2.69 -11.40 1.48
N MET A 62 1.68 -11.71 0.69
CA MET A 62 0.92 -12.96 0.78
C MET A 62 1.81 -14.18 0.56
N GLU A 63 2.62 -14.17 -0.50
CA GLU A 63 3.55 -15.26 -0.83
C GLU A 63 4.61 -15.43 0.26
N ALA A 64 5.29 -14.34 0.64
CA ALA A 64 6.35 -14.39 1.64
C ALA A 64 5.83 -14.84 3.01
N PHE A 65 4.64 -14.38 3.41
CA PHE A 65 4.03 -14.75 4.69
C PHE A 65 3.57 -16.21 4.71
N GLY A 66 3.02 -16.71 3.60
CA GLY A 66 2.68 -18.13 3.45
C GLY A 66 3.90 -19.03 3.62
N LYS A 67 5.00 -18.72 2.91
CA LYS A 67 6.28 -19.45 3.04
C LYS A 67 6.83 -19.40 4.47
N LEU A 68 6.91 -18.20 5.05
CA LEU A 68 7.46 -17.97 6.39
C LEU A 68 6.70 -18.74 7.48
N THR A 69 5.39 -18.89 7.32
CA THR A 69 4.55 -19.62 8.26
C THR A 69 4.33 -21.09 7.88
N THR A 70 5.02 -21.59 6.85
CA THR A 70 4.86 -22.97 6.34
C THR A 70 3.40 -23.30 6.04
N ASP A 71 2.72 -22.37 5.36
CA ASP A 71 1.30 -22.43 5.02
C ASP A 71 0.34 -22.58 6.21
N ARG A 72 0.79 -22.27 7.43
CA ARG A 72 -0.08 -22.24 8.61
C ARG A 72 -1.04 -21.06 8.58
N TYR A 73 -0.60 -19.93 8.04
CA TYR A 73 -1.41 -18.72 7.94
C TYR A 73 -1.39 -18.18 6.50
N ARG A 74 -2.53 -17.61 6.10
CA ARG A 74 -2.64 -16.76 4.92
C ARG A 74 -3.07 -15.38 5.35
N VAL A 75 -2.46 -14.37 4.75
CA VAL A 75 -2.91 -12.99 4.87
C VAL A 75 -3.63 -12.61 3.58
N GLN A 76 -4.71 -11.87 3.71
CA GLN A 76 -5.33 -11.12 2.63
C GLN A 76 -5.25 -9.65 3.02
N ILE A 77 -4.88 -8.83 2.06
CA ILE A 77 -4.78 -7.37 2.24
C ILE A 77 -5.77 -6.77 1.25
N ASP A 78 -6.75 -6.01 1.73
CA ASP A 78 -7.71 -5.34 0.85
C ASP A 78 -7.15 -4.02 0.29
N ASN A 79 -7.97 -3.32 -0.50
CA ASN A 79 -7.57 -2.06 -1.15
C ASN A 79 -7.42 -0.91 -0.15
N GLU A 80 -8.05 -1.04 1.02
CA GLU A 80 -7.97 -0.14 2.16
C GLU A 80 -6.80 -0.52 3.11
N LEU A 81 -5.97 -1.50 2.73
CA LEU A 81 -4.85 -2.04 3.49
C LEU A 81 -5.23 -2.72 4.81
N ASN A 82 -6.49 -3.13 4.98
CA ASN A 82 -6.88 -3.96 6.11
C ASN A 82 -6.35 -5.38 5.93
N LEU A 83 -5.90 -5.96 7.03
CA LEU A 83 -5.35 -7.31 7.08
C LEU A 83 -6.42 -8.29 7.54
N ASN A 84 -6.68 -9.29 6.72
CA ASN A 84 -7.53 -10.42 7.03
C ASN A 84 -6.69 -11.69 7.08
N ILE A 85 -6.56 -12.27 8.27
CA ILE A 85 -5.77 -13.46 8.52
C ILE A 85 -6.69 -14.68 8.52
N ALA A 86 -6.30 -15.66 7.72
CA ALA A 86 -6.86 -16.99 7.73
C ALA A 86 -5.84 -17.98 8.30
N ALA A 87 -6.25 -18.86 9.21
CA ALA A 87 -5.39 -19.90 9.77
C ALA A 87 -5.82 -21.28 9.26
N LYS A 88 -4.85 -22.13 8.94
CA LYS A 88 -5.11 -23.51 8.53
C LYS A 88 -5.51 -24.35 9.73
N SER A 89 -6.67 -25.01 9.63
CA SER A 89 -7.20 -25.93 10.63
C SER A 89 -6.50 -27.29 10.56
N LEU A 90 -6.80 -28.15 11.54
CA LEU A 90 -6.33 -29.55 11.53
C LEU A 90 -6.93 -30.37 10.38
N THR A 91 -8.10 -29.97 9.86
CA THR A 91 -8.74 -30.59 8.69
C THR A 91 -8.15 -30.07 7.37
N GLY A 92 -7.24 -29.10 7.42
CA GLY A 92 -6.59 -28.50 6.26
C GLY A 92 -7.32 -27.31 5.65
N GLU A 93 -8.50 -26.97 6.17
CA GLU A 93 -9.30 -25.82 5.74
C GLU A 93 -8.80 -24.51 6.36
N TYR A 94 -9.04 -23.37 5.70
CA TYR A 94 -8.66 -22.07 6.24
C TYR A 94 -9.84 -21.40 6.95
N LEU A 95 -9.63 -21.01 8.21
CA LEU A 95 -10.60 -20.28 9.03
C LEU A 95 -10.25 -18.79 9.04
N ASN A 96 -11.16 -17.94 8.57
CA ASN A 96 -10.99 -16.49 8.53
C ASN A 96 -11.21 -15.85 9.91
N GLY A 97 -10.77 -14.59 10.06
CA GLY A 97 -10.99 -13.81 11.29
C GLY A 97 -9.98 -14.08 12.40
N MET A 98 -8.86 -14.75 12.08
CA MET A 98 -7.84 -15.16 13.04
C MET A 98 -6.80 -14.07 13.34
N ASN A 99 -7.16 -12.80 13.12
CA ASN A 99 -6.28 -11.63 13.30
C ASN A 99 -5.71 -11.55 14.73
N GLN A 100 -6.55 -11.86 15.73
CA GLN A 100 -6.16 -11.86 17.14
C GLN A 100 -5.36 -13.11 17.54
N SER A 101 -5.42 -14.19 16.75
CA SER A 101 -4.76 -15.47 17.03
C SER A 101 -3.30 -15.53 16.61
N LEU A 102 -2.79 -14.49 15.93
CA LEU A 102 -1.37 -14.39 15.60
C LEU A 102 -0.54 -14.17 16.87
N SER A 103 0.51 -14.99 17.06
CA SER A 103 1.51 -14.72 18.08
C SER A 103 2.21 -13.39 17.83
N PHE A 104 2.76 -12.77 18.88
CA PHE A 104 3.48 -11.51 18.77
C PHE A 104 4.59 -11.55 17.69
N GLY A 105 5.45 -12.57 17.71
CA GLY A 105 6.49 -12.73 16.69
C GLY A 105 5.95 -12.92 15.26
N THR A 106 4.77 -13.51 15.09
CA THR A 106 4.15 -13.64 13.75
C THR A 106 3.63 -12.29 13.26
N LYS A 107 3.12 -11.44 14.16
CA LYS A 107 2.74 -10.06 13.84
C LYS A 107 3.97 -9.22 13.45
N GLU A 108 5.08 -9.35 14.17
CA GLU A 108 6.34 -8.67 13.83
C GLU A 108 6.85 -9.08 12.44
N GLN A 109 6.81 -10.37 12.12
CA GLN A 109 7.21 -10.88 10.81
C GLN A 109 6.32 -10.34 9.68
N LEU A 110 5.00 -10.34 9.87
CA LEU A 110 4.09 -9.74 8.90
C LEU A 110 4.37 -8.25 8.72
N SER A 111 4.61 -7.54 9.83
CA SER A 111 4.96 -6.12 9.82
C SER A 111 6.27 -5.85 9.06
N PHE A 112 7.28 -6.71 9.23
CA PHE A 112 8.52 -6.67 8.46
C PHE A 112 8.25 -6.88 6.96
N LEU A 113 7.48 -7.92 6.60
CA LEU A 113 7.18 -8.22 5.19
C LEU A 113 6.42 -7.10 4.48
N VAL A 114 5.47 -6.46 5.16
CA VAL A 114 4.76 -5.29 4.61
C VAL A 114 5.73 -4.14 4.35
N ARG A 115 6.58 -3.79 5.33
CA ARG A 115 7.60 -2.74 5.13
C ARG A 115 8.58 -3.09 4.02
N LEU A 116 8.98 -4.36 3.93
CA LEU A 116 9.89 -4.83 2.88
C LEU A 116 9.25 -4.68 1.51
N ALA A 117 7.99 -5.09 1.34
CA ALA A 117 7.29 -4.96 0.06
C ALA A 117 7.13 -3.49 -0.36
N ILE A 118 6.94 -2.57 0.58
CA ILE A 118 6.97 -1.12 0.32
C ILE A 118 8.37 -0.68 -0.11
N ALA A 119 9.41 -1.05 0.64
CA ALA A 119 10.80 -0.69 0.33
C ALA A 119 11.23 -1.23 -1.05
N GLU A 120 10.81 -2.44 -1.42
CA GLU A 120 11.05 -3.01 -2.75
C GLU A 120 10.33 -2.25 -3.88
N GLN A 121 9.16 -1.67 -3.59
CA GLN A 121 8.45 -0.87 -4.57
C GLN A 121 9.13 0.48 -4.77
N LEU A 122 9.60 1.10 -3.68
CA LEU A 122 10.37 2.35 -3.71
C LEU A 122 11.75 2.14 -4.35
N SER A 123 12.37 0.98 -4.13
CA SER A 123 13.70 0.66 -4.66
C SER A 123 13.79 0.53 -6.17
N LYS A 124 12.63 0.45 -6.85
CA LYS A 124 12.54 0.55 -8.32
C LYS A 124 12.95 1.92 -8.86
N LYS A 125 12.83 2.99 -8.06
CA LYS A 125 13.16 4.36 -8.46
C LYS A 125 14.57 4.75 -8.01
N GLU A 126 14.93 4.42 -6.78
CA GLU A 126 16.23 4.75 -6.19
C GLU A 126 16.56 3.75 -5.07
N PRO A 127 17.85 3.46 -4.78
CA PRO A 127 18.25 2.57 -3.69
C PRO A 127 17.63 2.99 -2.34
N GLN A 128 17.18 2.01 -1.56
CA GLN A 128 16.52 2.26 -0.27
C GLN A 128 17.37 1.78 0.90
N VAL A 129 17.13 2.33 2.08
CA VAL A 129 17.70 1.85 3.35
C VAL A 129 16.57 1.41 4.27
N MET A 130 16.70 0.21 4.84
CA MET A 130 15.80 -0.31 5.86
C MET A 130 16.56 -0.46 7.17
N ILE A 131 16.10 0.27 8.19
CA ILE A 131 16.63 0.20 9.55
C ILE A 131 15.69 -0.66 10.41
N LEU A 132 16.24 -1.68 11.04
CA LEU A 132 15.52 -2.67 11.83
C LEU A 132 16.09 -2.66 13.26
N ASP A 133 15.28 -2.26 14.21
CA ASP A 133 15.64 -2.25 15.63
C ASP A 133 14.96 -3.43 16.34
N ASP A 134 15.77 -4.41 16.74
CA ASP A 134 15.38 -5.64 17.45
C ASP A 134 14.15 -6.38 16.87
N SER A 135 13.92 -6.22 15.56
CA SER A 135 12.70 -6.67 14.87
C SER A 135 12.50 -8.19 14.85
N PHE A 136 13.49 -8.95 15.34
CA PHE A 136 13.55 -10.41 15.27
C PHE A 136 13.76 -11.07 16.65
N VAL A 137 13.56 -10.31 17.73
CA VAL A 137 13.66 -10.81 19.11
C VAL A 137 12.76 -12.02 19.37
N ASN A 138 11.59 -12.10 18.75
CA ASN A 138 10.65 -13.22 18.96
C ASN A 138 10.67 -14.27 17.85
N SER A 139 11.66 -14.22 16.95
CA SER A 139 11.82 -15.21 15.88
C SER A 139 12.64 -16.40 16.33
N ASP A 140 12.13 -17.60 16.06
CA ASP A 140 12.89 -18.85 16.14
C ASP A 140 13.97 -18.90 15.04
N TYR A 141 14.86 -19.88 15.15
CA TYR A 141 15.99 -20.04 14.22
C TYR A 141 15.55 -20.21 12.76
N PHE A 142 14.47 -20.96 12.51
CA PHE A 142 14.00 -21.26 11.16
C PHE A 142 13.40 -20.03 10.49
N ARG A 143 12.61 -19.25 11.23
CA ARG A 143 12.04 -18.00 10.71
C ARG A 143 13.12 -16.95 10.48
N LEU A 144 14.05 -16.80 11.42
CA LEU A 144 15.19 -15.90 11.23
C LEU A 144 15.98 -16.29 9.98
N ALA A 145 16.25 -17.57 9.74
CA ALA A 145 16.95 -18.03 8.54
C ALA A 145 16.24 -17.59 7.25
N GLN A 146 14.93 -17.80 7.15
CA GLN A 146 14.13 -17.37 6.00
C GLN A 146 14.16 -15.85 5.82
N MET A 147 14.08 -15.09 6.91
CA MET A 147 14.11 -13.63 6.85
C MET A 147 15.49 -13.12 6.40
N MET A 148 16.57 -13.76 6.85
CA MET A 148 17.93 -13.46 6.39
C MET A 148 18.13 -13.79 4.91
N GLU A 149 17.54 -14.88 4.42
CA GLU A 149 17.54 -15.24 3.00
C GLU A 149 16.81 -14.17 2.18
N ILE A 150 15.59 -13.80 2.59
CA ILE A 150 14.82 -12.72 1.97
C ILE A 150 15.63 -11.42 1.92
N MET A 151 16.24 -11.00 3.04
CA MET A 151 17.04 -9.76 3.07
C MET A 151 18.25 -9.85 2.13
N ARG A 152 18.91 -11.00 2.07
CA ARG A 152 20.06 -11.23 1.18
C ARG A 152 19.66 -11.16 -0.29
N GLU A 153 18.51 -11.71 -0.67
CA GLU A 153 18.00 -11.61 -2.04
C GLU A 153 17.76 -10.15 -2.46
N LYS A 154 17.35 -9.29 -1.51
CA LYS A 154 17.00 -7.89 -1.79
C LYS A 154 18.13 -6.91 -1.55
N SER A 155 19.28 -7.36 -1.04
CA SER A 155 20.39 -6.49 -0.64
C SER A 155 21.03 -5.71 -1.80
N ASN A 156 20.76 -6.11 -3.05
CA ASN A 156 21.27 -5.39 -4.23
C ASN A 156 20.62 -4.01 -4.41
N ASN A 157 19.37 -3.84 -3.97
CA ASN A 157 18.61 -2.59 -4.13
C ASN A 157 18.20 -1.96 -2.80
N ILE A 158 18.33 -2.70 -1.69
CA ILE A 158 17.97 -2.27 -0.34
C ILE A 158 19.15 -2.51 0.59
N GLN A 159 19.68 -1.46 1.20
CA GLN A 159 20.64 -1.59 2.29
C GLN A 159 19.91 -1.89 3.59
N PHE A 160 20.26 -2.97 4.27
CA PHE A 160 19.69 -3.32 5.57
C PHE A 160 20.66 -2.96 6.70
N LEU A 161 20.17 -2.21 7.68
CA LEU A 161 20.85 -1.92 8.94
C LEU A 161 20.06 -2.58 10.07
N VAL A 162 20.65 -3.59 10.70
CA VAL A 162 19.99 -4.35 11.78
C VAL A 162 20.70 -4.05 13.09
N PHE A 163 19.95 -3.50 14.03
CA PHE A 163 20.33 -3.37 15.42
C PHE A 163 19.74 -4.54 16.18
N THR A 164 20.58 -5.34 16.84
CA THR A 164 20.07 -6.46 17.63
C THR A 164 20.97 -6.91 18.75
N CYS A 165 20.34 -7.37 19.83
CA CYS A 165 21.00 -8.05 20.94
C CYS A 165 21.27 -9.55 20.66
N LYS A 166 20.70 -10.12 19.59
CA LYS A 166 20.86 -11.53 19.19
C LYS A 166 22.13 -11.79 18.39
N THR A 167 23.28 -11.43 18.95
CA THR A 167 24.54 -11.44 18.19
C THR A 167 24.92 -12.85 17.74
N GLU A 168 24.75 -13.87 18.58
CA GLU A 168 25.16 -15.25 18.25
C GLU A 168 24.33 -15.88 17.13
N GLU A 169 23.03 -15.60 17.07
CA GLU A 169 22.16 -16.08 15.99
C GLU A 169 22.53 -15.44 14.66
N PHE A 170 22.79 -14.13 14.65
CA PHE A 170 23.18 -13.41 13.45
C PHE A 170 24.59 -13.78 12.99
N LYS A 171 25.52 -14.04 13.91
CA LYS A 171 26.90 -14.47 13.59
C LYS A 171 26.95 -15.73 12.73
N LYS A 172 25.92 -16.57 12.72
CA LYS A 172 25.83 -17.74 11.83
C LYS A 172 25.72 -17.36 10.35
N TYR A 173 25.28 -16.13 10.05
CA TYR A 173 25.12 -15.60 8.69
C TYR A 173 26.24 -14.63 8.29
N ARG A 174 27.40 -14.66 8.97
CA ARG A 174 28.57 -13.76 8.76
C ARG A 174 29.00 -13.58 7.31
N ASN A 175 28.86 -14.60 6.47
CA ASN A 175 29.21 -14.50 5.07
C ASN A 175 28.26 -13.52 4.37
N GLY A 176 28.79 -12.37 3.92
CA GLY A 176 28.03 -11.33 3.22
C GLY A 176 27.31 -10.33 4.13
N ILE A 177 27.63 -10.29 5.42
CA ILE A 177 27.09 -9.30 6.37
C ILE A 177 28.25 -8.62 7.07
N HIS A 178 28.22 -7.30 7.13
CA HIS A 178 29.16 -6.54 7.93
C HIS A 178 28.68 -6.46 9.38
N PHE A 179 29.48 -7.02 10.31
CA PHE A 179 29.17 -7.00 11.74
C PHE A 179 29.94 -5.88 12.42
N ILE A 180 29.20 -5.01 13.10
CA ILE A 180 29.74 -3.95 13.94
C ILE A 180 29.37 -4.26 15.39
N ASP A 181 30.40 -4.34 16.22
CA ASP A 181 30.26 -4.54 17.65
C ASP A 181 30.20 -3.17 18.33
N LEU A 182 29.00 -2.75 18.73
CA LEU A 182 28.78 -1.40 19.28
C LEU A 182 29.49 -1.20 20.62
N GLU A 183 29.71 -2.25 21.41
CA GLU A 183 30.46 -2.16 22.68
C GLU A 183 31.92 -1.79 22.47
N LYS A 184 32.50 -2.10 21.30
CA LYS A 184 33.89 -1.76 20.97
C LYS A 184 34.07 -0.35 20.41
N LEU A 185 32.97 0.36 20.19
CA LEU A 185 32.94 1.73 19.66
C LEU A 185 32.69 2.78 20.76
N LEU A 186 32.35 2.34 21.96
CA LEU A 186 32.13 3.14 23.17
C LEU A 186 33.35 3.07 24.09
#